data_AF-A0A502XZ14-F1
#
_entry.id   AF-A0A502XZ14-F1
#
_cell.length_a   1.000
_cell.length_b   1.000
_cell.length_c   1.000
_cell.angle_alpha   90.00
_cell.angle_beta   90.00
_cell.angle_gamma   90.00
#
_symmetry.space_group_name_H-M   'P 1'
#
loop_
_entity.id
_entity.type
_entity.pdbx_description
1 polymer ?
#
loop_
_entity_poly.entity_id
_entity_poly.type
_entity_poly.pdbx_seq_one_letter_code
_entity_poly.pdbx_strand_id
1 'polypeptide(L)' 'MAAAIGKARRIPGAVTLLHVELDGGQTCLVIHNQGPALETGAEVDLLAEPGHLHFFDQEGRAV' A
#
# COMPACT_ATOMS: atom_id res chain seq x y z
N MET A 1 2.15 -10.93 11.72
CA MET A 1 1.51 -9.95 12.63
C MET A 1 2.21 -8.62 12.40
N ALA A 2 1.67 -7.79 11.52
CA ALA A 2 2.29 -6.53 11.10
C ALA A 2 1.63 -5.35 11.82
N ALA A 3 2.43 -4.39 12.25
CA ALA A 3 1.96 -3.16 12.87
C ALA A 3 2.57 -1.97 12.11
N ALA A 4 1.76 -1.26 11.32
CA ALA A 4 2.17 0.03 10.77
C ALA A 4 2.34 1.04 11.93
N ILE A 5 3.30 1.98 11.84
CA ILE A 5 3.41 3.13 12.75
C ILE A 5 3.47 4.39 11.90
N GLY A 6 2.37 5.11 11.78
CA GLY A 6 2.29 6.35 11.01
C GLY A 6 1.09 7.20 11.41
N LYS A 7 1.20 8.53 11.34
CA LYS A 7 0.09 9.46 11.62
C LYS A 7 -0.69 9.72 10.33
N ALA A 8 -1.93 9.25 10.22
CA ALA A 8 -2.81 9.58 9.11
C ALA A 8 -3.61 10.87 9.42
N ARG A 9 -3.50 11.91 8.58
CA ARG A 9 -4.30 13.15 8.67
C ARG A 9 -5.09 13.32 7.37
N ARG A 10 -6.42 13.28 7.45
CA ARG A 10 -7.31 13.53 6.29
C ARG A 10 -7.35 15.01 5.94
N ILE A 11 -7.03 15.34 4.69
CA ILE A 11 -7.21 16.68 4.09
C ILE A 11 -8.16 16.52 2.90
N PRO A 12 -9.28 17.27 2.80
CA PRO A 12 -10.18 17.21 1.65
C PRO A 12 -9.43 17.50 0.35
N GLY A 13 -9.52 16.60 -0.64
CA GLY A 13 -8.78 16.69 -1.91
C GLY A 13 -7.35 16.10 -1.88
N ALA A 14 -6.84 15.72 -0.70
CA ALA A 14 -5.58 15.01 -0.59
C ALA A 14 -5.78 13.49 -0.69
N VAL A 15 -4.87 12.83 -1.39
CA VAL A 15 -4.78 11.38 -1.45
C VAL A 15 -4.25 10.88 -0.10
N THR A 16 -4.87 9.85 0.48
CA THR A 16 -4.27 9.14 1.61
C THR A 16 -3.37 8.04 1.06
N LEU A 17 -2.14 7.97 1.57
CA LEU A 17 -1.22 6.89 1.29
C LEU A 17 -1.13 5.98 2.51
N LEU A 18 -1.26 4.68 2.29
CA LEU A 18 -1.08 3.64 3.29
C LEU A 18 0.29 3.00 3.08
N HIS A 19 1.07 2.93 4.15
CA HIS A 19 2.27 2.09 4.19
C HIS A 19 1.86 0.76 4.81
N VAL A 20 1.90 -0.31 4.01
CA VAL A 20 1.49 -1.65 4.42
C VAL A 20 2.73 -2.53 4.47
N GLU A 21 3.03 -3.06 5.66
CA GLU A 21 4.09 -4.05 5.82
C GLU A 21 3.56 -5.44 5.42
N LEU A 22 4.29 -6.10 4.53
CA LEU A 22 4.01 -7.47 4.10
C LEU A 22 4.75 -8.46 4.99
N ASP A 23 4.28 -9.71 5.03
CA ASP A 23 4.89 -10.76 5.85
C ASP A 23 6.38 -11.03 5.53
N GLY A 24 6.85 -10.67 4.33
CA GLY A 24 8.26 -10.75 3.94
C GLY A 24 9.12 -9.57 4.40
N GLY A 25 8.57 -8.62 5.16
CA GLY A 25 9.24 -7.42 5.65
C GLY A 25 9.34 -6.28 4.62
N GLN A 26 8.81 -6.46 3.41
CA GLN A 26 8.70 -5.37 2.44
C GLN A 26 7.56 -4.41 2.80
N THR A 27 7.67 -3.16 2.35
CA THR A 27 6.59 -2.17 2.45
C THR A 27 5.94 -1.96 1.09
N CYS A 28 4.62 -2.12 1.02
CA CYS A 28 3.80 -1.71 -0.12
C CYS A 28 3.20 -0.33 0.16
N LEU A 29 3.19 0.53 -0.86
CA LEU A 29 2.55 1.84 -0.80
C LEU A 29 1.23 1.79 -1.58
N VAL A 30 0.12 2.07 -0.90
CA VAL A 30 -1.22 1.97 -1.49
C VAL A 30 -1.94 3.30 -1.41
N ILE A 31 -2.63 3.67 -2.48
CA ILE A 31 -3.51 4.83 -2.52
C ILE A 31 -4.88 4.46 -1.97
N HIS A 32 -5.30 5.12 -0.90
CA HIS A 32 -6.64 5.00 -0.31
C HIS A 32 -7.37 6.35 -0.40
N ASN A 33 -8.01 6.60 -1.54
CA ASN A 33 -8.70 7.87 -1.80
C ASN A 33 -10.21 7.81 -1.52
N GLN A 34 -10.75 6.64 -1.14
CA GLN A 34 -12.18 6.40 -0.95
C GLN A 34 -12.45 6.00 0.50
N GLY A 35 -13.16 6.83 1.25
CA GLY A 35 -13.59 6.52 2.61
C GLY A 35 -12.70 7.12 3.71
N PRO A 36 -12.90 6.70 4.97
CA PRO A 36 -12.16 7.22 6.11
C PRO A 36 -10.70 6.72 6.10
N ALA A 37 -9.82 7.47 6.76
CA ALA A 37 -8.49 6.98 7.06
C ALA A 37 -8.59 5.76 7.97
N LEU A 38 -7.77 4.74 7.71
CA LEU A 38 -7.67 3.57 8.56
C LEU A 38 -6.82 3.89 9.80
N GLU A 39 -7.10 3.16 10.88
CA GLU A 39 -6.25 3.21 12.05
C GLU A 39 -4.91 2.52 11.79
N THR A 40 -3.89 3.04 12.44
CA THR A 40 -2.53 2.51 12.39
C THR A 40 -2.49 1.12 13.02
N GLY A 41 -2.00 0.12 12.27
CA GLY A 41 -2.01 -1.28 12.70
C GLY A 41 -3.28 -2.05 12.32
N ALA A 42 -4.23 -1.44 11.62
CA ALA A 42 -5.36 -2.16 11.04
C ALA A 42 -4.87 -3.17 9.97
N GLU A 43 -5.45 -4.37 9.99
CA GLU A 43 -5.24 -5.37 8.95
C GLU A 43 -6.01 -4.99 7.68
N VAL A 44 -5.38 -5.21 6.53
CA VAL A 44 -5.94 -4.89 5.21
C VAL A 44 -5.62 -5.99 4.22
N ASP A 45 -6.56 -6.28 3.33
CA ASP A 45 -6.31 -7.11 2.16
C ASP A 45 -5.82 -6.24 1.00
N LEU A 46 -4.82 -6.74 0.27
CA LEU A 46 -4.31 -6.09 -0.92
C LEU A 46 -4.79 -6.83 -2.17
N LEU A 47 -5.40 -6.08 -3.09
CA LEU A 47 -5.77 -6.56 -4.41
C LEU A 47 -4.98 -5.79 -5.47
N ALA A 48 -4.21 -6.50 -6.28
CA ALA A 48 -3.58 -5.94 -7.46
C ALA A 48 -4.37 -6.36 -8.70
N GLU A 49 -4.75 -5.38 -9.52
CA GLU A 49 -5.37 -5.65 -10.82
C GLU A 49 -4.35 -6.31 -11.76
N PRO A 50 -4.60 -7.54 -12.26
CA PRO A 50 -3.63 -8.25 -13.08
C PRO A 50 -3.16 -7.46 -14.31
N GLY A 51 -4.03 -6.65 -14.92
CA GLY A 51 -3.70 -5.82 -16.08
C GLY A 51 -2.74 -4.66 -15.79
N HIS A 52 -2.44 -4.36 -14.51
CA HIS A 52 -1.52 -3.30 -14.09
C HIS A 52 -0.26 -3.86 -13.40
N LEU A 53 -0.04 -5.17 -13.44
CA LEU A 53 1.18 -5.78 -12.94
C LEU A 53 2.32 -5.57 -13.93
N HIS A 54 3.48 -5.21 -13.40
CA HIS A 54 4.73 -5.10 -14.15
C HIS A 54 5.70 -6.17 -13.65
N PHE A 55 6.26 -6.95 -14.57
CA PHE A 55 7.26 -7.96 -14.26
C PHE A 55 8.63 -7.48 -14.74
N PHE A 56 9.66 -7.84 -14.00
CA PHE A 56 11.04 -7.49 -14.32
C PHE A 56 11.93 -8.73 -14.21
N ASP A 57 12.88 -8.89 -15.12
CA ASP A 57 13.92 -9.93 -15.05
C ASP A 57 14.99 -9.60 -14.01
N GLN A 58 15.97 -10.50 -13.85
CA GLN A 58 17.05 -10.33 -12.86
C GLN A 58 17.99 -9.17 -13.19
N GLU A 59 18.01 -8.72 -14.44
CA GLU A 59 18.75 -7.54 -14.89
C GLU A 59 17.92 -6.26 -14.81
N GLY A 60 16.69 -6.33 -14.31
CA GLY A 60 15.78 -5.20 -14.10
C GLY A 60 15.05 -4.73 -15.37
N ARG A 61 15.01 -5.54 -16.43
CA ARG A 61 14.28 -5.21 -17.66
C ARG A 61 12.84 -5.69 -17.56
N ALA A 62 11.91 -4.89 -18.08
CA ALA A 62 10.50 -5.25 -18.13
C ALA A 62 10.27 -6.47 -19.04
N VAL A 63 9.43 -7.41 -18.58
CA VAL A 63 9.06 -8.64 -19.30
C VAL A 63 7.55 -8.91 -19.27
#